data_AF-A0A9E4F0K5-F1
#
_entry.id   AF-A0A9E4F0K5-F1
#
_cell.length_a   1.000
_cell.length_b   1.000
_cell.length_c   1.000
_cell.angle_alpha   90.00
_cell.angle_beta   90.00
_cell.angle_gamma   90.00
#
_symmetry.space_group_name_H-M   'P 1'
#
loop_
_entity.id
_entity.type
_entity.pdbx_description
1 polymer ?
#
loop_
_entity_poly.entity_id
_entity_poly.type
_entity_poly.pdbx_seq_one_letter_code
_entity_poly.pdbx_strand_id
1 'polypeptide(L)'
;MKIINSMSVDKDNAYEPPYSIMWGVNDETTDTKVMTMQRTIIPPGGKNKMHTHTCDAVFYVNKGPIYVYIGDPENPERILVESGHFCYAPAGEPHGQENPSETEPAELIATYGNCSHQDKAGTTFVQ
;
A
#
# COMPACT_ATOMS: atom_id res chain seq x y z
N MET A 1 12.03 -0.97 22.10
CA MET A 1 10.64 -0.76 21.67
C MET A 1 10.50 0.71 21.29
N LYS A 2 10.00 1.01 20.09
CA LYS A 2 9.72 2.38 19.64
C LYS A 2 8.23 2.52 19.38
N ILE A 3 7.65 3.65 19.74
CA ILE A 3 6.24 3.98 19.48
C ILE A 3 6.26 5.14 18.49
N ILE A 4 5.74 4.91 17.29
CA ILE A 4 5.74 5.90 16.21
C ILE A 4 4.30 6.38 16.00
N ASN A 5 4.12 7.70 16.06
CA ASN A 5 2.85 8.32 15.73
C ASN A 5 2.76 8.51 14.21
N SER A 6 2.01 7.64 13.52
CA SER A 6 1.84 7.73 12.07
C SER A 6 1.18 9.03 11.59
N MET A 7 0.55 9.81 12.49
CA MET A 7 -0.03 11.11 12.16
C MET A 7 1.02 12.22 12.04
N SER A 8 2.22 12.02 12.58
CA SER A 8 3.31 13.00 12.58
C SER A 8 4.49 12.60 11.68
N VAL A 9 4.42 11.45 11.01
CA VAL A 9 5.42 11.04 10.02
C VAL A 9 5.16 11.81 8.72
N ASP A 10 6.24 12.20 8.05
CA ASP A 10 6.16 12.89 6.77
C ASP A 10 5.44 12.03 5.72
N LYS A 11 4.68 12.71 4.85
CA LYS A 11 3.94 12.06 3.78
C LYS A 11 4.84 11.84 2.58
N ASP A 12 5.01 10.59 2.21
CA ASP A 12 5.54 10.20 0.92
C ASP A 12 4.40 10.17 -0.10
N ASN A 13 4.38 11.17 -0.98
CA ASN A 13 3.42 11.27 -2.08
C ASN A 13 4.02 10.81 -3.42
N ALA A 14 5.28 10.37 -3.43
CA ALA A 14 6.04 10.06 -4.63
C ALA A 14 6.15 8.55 -4.87
N TYR A 15 6.09 7.73 -3.83
CA TYR A 15 6.27 6.28 -3.93
C TYR A 15 5.19 5.59 -4.77
N GLU A 16 3.90 5.85 -4.49
CA GLU A 16 2.77 5.33 -5.27
C GLU A 16 1.69 6.42 -5.47
N PRO A 17 1.93 7.41 -6.33
CA PRO A 17 0.95 8.47 -6.58
C PRO A 17 -0.36 7.88 -7.11
N PRO A 18 -1.54 8.43 -6.70
CA PRO A 18 -1.73 9.68 -5.97
C PRO A 18 -1.80 9.53 -4.44
N TYR A 19 -1.22 8.49 -3.87
CA TYR A 19 -1.43 8.18 -2.45
C TYR A 19 -0.54 9.03 -1.55
N SER A 20 -0.99 9.24 -0.32
CA SER A 20 -0.15 9.76 0.76
C SER A 20 0.21 8.62 1.70
N ILE A 21 1.48 8.24 1.72
CA ILE A 21 1.99 7.13 2.53
C ILE A 21 2.78 7.68 3.71
N MET A 22 2.49 7.17 4.91
CA MET A 22 3.28 7.45 6.11
C MET A 22 3.97 6.18 6.60
N TRP A 23 5.29 6.12 6.45
CA TRP A 23 6.14 4.99 6.83
C TRP A 23 6.39 4.98 8.35
N GLY A 24 5.49 4.34 9.10
CA GLY A 24 5.60 4.26 10.56
C GLY A 24 6.68 3.31 11.06
N VAL A 25 6.95 2.24 10.31
CA VAL A 25 8.01 1.27 10.60
C VAL A 25 8.84 1.05 9.34
N ASN A 26 10.13 1.33 9.42
CA ASN A 26 11.17 0.99 8.46
C ASN A 26 12.54 1.10 9.17
N ASP A 27 13.64 0.88 8.45
CA ASP A 27 14.99 0.94 9.02
C ASP A 27 15.39 2.33 9.51
N GLU A 28 14.83 3.41 8.97
CA GLU A 28 15.07 4.78 9.45
C GLU A 28 14.31 5.10 10.75
N THR A 29 13.05 4.71 10.85
CA THR A 29 12.20 5.01 12.01
C THR A 29 12.48 4.07 13.18
N THR A 30 12.79 2.80 12.90
CA THR A 30 12.81 1.73 13.92
C THR A 30 14.05 0.86 13.96
N ASP A 31 15.03 1.05 13.05
CA ASP A 31 16.22 0.20 12.88
C ASP A 31 15.94 -1.27 12.50
N THR A 32 14.67 -1.62 12.22
CA THR A 32 14.29 -2.96 11.76
C THR A 32 15.05 -3.36 10.50
N LYS A 33 15.27 -4.67 10.32
CA LYS A 33 15.96 -5.23 9.14
C LYS A 33 15.06 -6.10 8.27
N VAL A 34 13.80 -6.27 8.66
CA VAL A 34 12.96 -7.36 8.14
C VAL A 34 11.53 -6.95 7.81
N MET A 35 11.10 -5.71 8.07
CA MET A 35 9.73 -5.31 7.72
C MET A 35 9.55 -3.80 7.59
N THR A 36 8.54 -3.41 6.82
CA THR A 36 7.97 -2.06 6.84
C THR A 36 6.58 -2.09 7.45
N MET A 37 6.05 -0.94 7.87
CA MET A 37 4.62 -0.77 8.14
C MET A 37 4.24 0.66 7.80
N GLN A 38 3.15 0.81 7.06
CA GLN A 38 2.69 2.09 6.54
C GLN A 38 1.20 2.28 6.82
N ARG A 39 0.84 3.54 7.05
CA ARG A 39 -0.54 4.01 6.93
C ARG A 39 -0.66 4.75 5.61
N THR A 40 -1.60 4.34 4.78
CA THR A 40 -1.77 4.87 3.43
C THR A 40 -3.13 5.52 3.30
N ILE A 41 -3.17 6.75 2.82
CA ILE A 41 -4.41 7.47 2.50
C ILE A 41 -4.56 7.53 0.99
N ILE A 42 -5.68 7.02 0.50
CA ILE A 42 -6.06 7.08 -0.90
C ILE A 42 -7.10 8.19 -1.04
N PRO A 43 -6.82 9.27 -1.80
CA PRO A 43 -7.77 10.37 -1.96
C PRO A 43 -9.04 9.90 -2.67
N PRO A 44 -10.15 10.67 -2.62
CA PRO A 44 -11.34 10.38 -3.42
C PRO A 44 -11.00 10.23 -4.91
N GLY A 45 -11.50 9.17 -5.55
CA GLY A 45 -11.19 8.81 -6.94
C GLY A 45 -9.74 8.39 -7.19
N GLY A 46 -8.91 8.28 -6.15
CA GLY A 46 -7.50 7.96 -6.25
C GLY A 46 -7.28 6.54 -6.75
N LYS A 47 -6.52 6.39 -7.83
CA LYS A 47 -6.11 5.10 -8.41
C LYS A 47 -4.62 5.12 -8.67
N ASN A 48 -3.88 4.15 -8.13
CA ASN A 48 -2.48 3.97 -8.49
C ASN A 48 -2.37 3.08 -9.73
N LYS A 49 -1.16 3.07 -10.28
CA LYS A 49 -0.76 2.16 -11.34
C LYS A 49 -0.60 0.75 -10.79
N MET A 50 -0.97 -0.26 -11.58
CA MET A 50 -0.65 -1.63 -11.20
C MET A 50 0.87 -1.80 -11.14
N HIS A 51 1.35 -2.54 -10.15
CA HIS A 51 2.77 -2.74 -9.90
C HIS A 51 3.03 -4.08 -9.21
N THR A 52 4.30 -4.45 -9.14
CA THR A 52 4.81 -5.61 -8.42
C THR A 52 5.87 -5.19 -7.41
N HIS A 53 6.08 -6.00 -6.38
CA HIS A 53 7.20 -5.88 -5.45
C HIS A 53 8.06 -7.15 -5.48
N THR A 54 9.35 -7.05 -5.13
CA THR A 54 10.24 -8.20 -4.92
C THR A 54 10.08 -8.86 -3.56
N CYS A 55 9.08 -8.42 -2.78
CA CYS A 55 8.72 -8.93 -1.47
C CYS A 55 7.20 -9.04 -1.35
N ASP A 56 6.75 -9.79 -0.35
CA ASP A 56 5.33 -9.92 -0.04
C ASP A 56 4.75 -8.58 0.43
N ALA A 57 3.59 -8.22 -0.11
CA ALA A 57 2.80 -7.07 0.30
C ALA A 57 1.50 -7.52 0.96
N VAL A 58 1.22 -6.95 2.12
CA VAL A 58 -0.03 -7.18 2.85
C VAL A 58 -0.64 -5.84 3.17
N PHE A 59 -1.95 -5.70 3.00
CA PHE A 59 -2.68 -4.54 3.47
C PHE A 59 -4.03 -4.91 4.07
N TYR A 60 -4.41 -4.17 5.11
CA TYR A 60 -5.71 -4.23 5.75
C TYR A 60 -6.50 -2.97 5.37
N VAL A 61 -7.73 -3.16 4.89
CA VAL A 61 -8.62 -2.05 4.52
C VAL A 61 -9.23 -1.47 5.80
N ASN A 62 -8.62 -0.40 6.32
CA ASN A 62 -9.09 0.26 7.55
C ASN A 62 -10.33 1.13 7.28
N LYS A 63 -10.34 1.86 6.16
CA LYS A 63 -11.49 2.62 5.67
C LYS A 63 -11.62 2.38 4.17
N GLY A 64 -12.78 1.92 3.73
CA GLY A 64 -13.09 1.64 2.33
C GLY A 64 -14.57 1.91 2.02
N PRO A 65 -15.16 1.18 1.05
CA PRO A 65 -14.52 0.12 0.26
C PRO A 65 -13.45 0.67 -0.70
N ILE A 66 -12.59 -0.21 -1.19
CA ILE A 66 -11.69 0.06 -2.30
C ILE A 66 -11.92 -0.98 -3.41
N TYR A 67 -11.53 -0.67 -4.64
CA TYR A 67 -11.27 -1.71 -5.63
C TYR A 67 -9.82 -2.17 -5.54
N VAL A 68 -9.61 -3.47 -5.64
CA VAL A 68 -8.29 -4.09 -5.82
C VAL A 68 -8.25 -4.72 -7.20
N TYR A 69 -7.17 -4.44 -7.92
CA TYR A 69 -6.86 -5.04 -9.22
C TYR A 69 -5.88 -6.17 -9.01
N ILE A 70 -6.15 -7.34 -9.61
CA ILE A 70 -5.27 -8.53 -9.53
C ILE A 70 -5.19 -9.23 -10.89
N GLY A 71 -4.17 -10.09 -11.05
CA GLY A 71 -3.99 -10.91 -12.24
C GLY A 71 -3.27 -10.19 -13.38
N ASP A 72 -3.70 -10.44 -14.61
CA ASP A 72 -3.05 -9.91 -15.82
C ASP A 72 -3.13 -8.37 -15.88
N PRO A 73 -2.01 -7.63 -15.95
CA PRO A 73 -2.00 -6.18 -16.07
C PRO A 73 -2.76 -5.61 -17.27
N GLU A 74 -2.85 -6.35 -18.39
CA GLU A 74 -3.57 -5.91 -19.59
C GLU A 74 -5.10 -6.06 -19.45
N ASN A 75 -5.54 -7.01 -18.62
CA ASN A 75 -6.95 -7.26 -18.35
C ASN A 75 -7.18 -7.72 -16.89
N PRO A 76 -7.00 -6.80 -15.92
CA PRO A 76 -7.02 -7.18 -14.52
C PRO A 76 -8.44 -7.45 -14.01
N GLU A 77 -8.56 -8.39 -13.10
CA GLU A 77 -9.78 -8.56 -12.32
C GLU A 77 -9.92 -7.38 -11.35
N ARG A 78 -11.10 -6.74 -11.32
CA ARG A 78 -11.40 -5.61 -10.44
C ARG A 78 -12.40 -6.04 -9.36
N ILE A 79 -11.93 -6.18 -8.13
CA ILE A 79 -12.69 -6.73 -7.02
C ILE A 79 -13.00 -5.63 -6.00
N LEU A 80 -14.25 -5.45 -5.61
CA LEU A 80 -14.64 -4.54 -4.53
C LEU A 80 -14.32 -5.18 -3.17
N VAL A 81 -13.51 -4.51 -2.37
CA VAL A 81 -13.04 -4.99 -1.06
C VAL A 81 -13.50 -4.03 0.03
N GLU A 82 -14.29 -4.56 0.96
CA GLU A 82 -14.86 -3.80 2.08
C GLU A 82 -13.84 -3.57 3.20
N SER A 83 -14.12 -2.58 4.06
CA SER A 83 -13.35 -2.38 5.30
C SER A 83 -13.35 -3.65 6.15
N GLY A 84 -12.23 -3.95 6.82
CA GLY A 84 -12.09 -5.16 7.63
C GLY A 84 -11.41 -6.34 6.93
N HIS A 85 -11.15 -6.25 5.62
CA HIS A 85 -10.49 -7.33 4.88
C HIS A 85 -8.97 -7.18 4.89
N PHE A 86 -8.31 -8.34 4.87
CA PHE A 86 -6.88 -8.47 4.58
C PHE A 86 -6.70 -8.82 3.11
N CYS A 87 -5.75 -8.17 2.46
CA CYS A 87 -5.29 -8.47 1.12
C CYS A 87 -3.83 -8.86 1.18
N TYR A 88 -3.46 -9.88 0.40
CA TYR A 88 -2.11 -10.41 0.30
C TYR A 88 -1.74 -10.53 -1.17
N ALA A 89 -0.60 -9.95 -1.52
CA ALA A 89 0.05 -10.11 -2.81
C ALA A 89 1.44 -10.71 -2.56
N PRO A 90 1.70 -11.95 -3.02
CA PRO A 90 3.05 -12.51 -2.93
C PRO A 90 4.03 -11.72 -3.80
N ALA A 91 5.32 -11.83 -3.49
CA ALA A 91 6.37 -11.23 -4.30
C ALA A 91 6.19 -11.54 -5.81
N GLY A 92 6.20 -10.51 -6.64
CA GLY A 92 6.03 -10.59 -8.09
C GLY A 92 4.58 -10.56 -8.58
N GLU A 93 3.58 -10.64 -7.71
CA GLU A 93 2.16 -10.60 -8.11
C GLU A 93 1.72 -9.16 -8.45
N PRO A 94 1.26 -8.89 -9.69
CA PRO A 94 0.75 -7.58 -10.05
C PRO A 94 -0.51 -7.22 -9.29
N HIS A 95 -0.54 -6.03 -8.71
CA HIS A 95 -1.72 -5.50 -8.04
C HIS A 95 -1.80 -3.98 -8.12
N GLY A 96 -2.99 -3.45 -7.87
CA GLY A 96 -3.23 -2.02 -7.74
C GLY A 96 -4.52 -1.76 -6.95
N GLN A 97 -4.74 -0.52 -6.56
CA GLN A 97 -5.90 -0.12 -5.77
C GLN A 97 -6.57 1.13 -6.37
N GLU A 98 -7.86 1.26 -6.08
CA GLU A 98 -8.65 2.44 -6.43
C GLU A 98 -9.62 2.72 -5.29
N ASN A 99 -9.71 3.98 -4.88
CA ASN A 99 -10.79 4.45 -4.04
C ASN A 99 -11.97 4.89 -4.93
N PRO A 100 -13.10 4.17 -4.93
CA PRO A 100 -14.24 4.54 -5.77
C PRO A 100 -15.08 5.68 -5.22
N SER A 101 -14.85 6.13 -3.98
CA SER A 101 -15.57 7.26 -3.44
C SER A 101 -15.13 8.55 -4.12
N GLU A 102 -16.09 9.37 -4.53
CA GLU A 102 -15.82 10.70 -5.10
C GLU A 102 -15.64 11.79 -4.02
N THR A 103 -15.98 11.49 -2.75
CA THR A 103 -16.01 12.47 -1.67
C THR A 103 -15.16 12.11 -0.46
N GLU A 104 -15.03 10.81 -0.15
CA GLU A 104 -14.37 10.34 1.07
C GLU A 104 -13.03 9.66 0.76
N PRO A 105 -11.98 9.91 1.55
CA PRO A 105 -10.74 9.15 1.42
C PRO A 105 -10.90 7.72 1.96
N ALA A 106 -10.17 6.79 1.36
CA ALA A 106 -9.94 5.45 1.88
C ALA A 106 -8.60 5.37 2.63
N GLU A 107 -8.45 4.38 3.50
CA GLU A 107 -7.28 4.18 4.34
C GLU A 107 -6.88 2.71 4.43
N LEU A 108 -5.59 2.46 4.23
CA LEU A 108 -4.97 1.14 4.38
C LEU A 108 -3.92 1.15 5.48
N ILE A 109 -3.77 0.02 6.16
CA ILE A 109 -2.60 -0.31 6.96
C ILE A 109 -1.85 -1.41 6.23
N ALA A 110 -0.66 -1.13 5.74
CA ALA A 110 0.10 -2.07 4.91
C ALA A 110 1.49 -2.38 5.48
N THR A 111 2.07 -3.47 5.03
CA THR A 111 3.42 -3.93 5.38
C THR A 111 4.04 -4.66 4.21
N TYR A 112 5.35 -4.51 4.06
CA TYR A 112 6.15 -5.40 3.24
C TYR A 112 6.92 -6.37 4.13
N GLY A 113 6.71 -7.67 3.90
CA GLY A 113 7.40 -8.74 4.61
C GLY A 113 8.84 -8.90 4.13
N ASN A 114 9.78 -9.14 5.04
CA ASN A 114 11.20 -9.30 4.73
C ASN A 114 11.83 -8.12 3.94
N CYS A 115 11.31 -6.91 4.17
CA CYS A 115 11.73 -5.69 3.48
C CYS A 115 11.94 -4.60 4.53
N SER A 116 13.18 -4.12 4.73
CA SER A 116 13.46 -3.16 5.81
C SER A 116 13.09 -1.71 5.48
N HIS A 117 12.94 -1.39 4.19
CA HIS A 117 12.74 -0.03 3.71
C HIS A 117 12.00 -0.09 2.37
N GLN A 118 11.10 0.86 2.12
CA GLN A 118 10.26 0.90 0.93
C GLN A 118 11.07 0.90 -0.38
N ASP A 119 12.23 1.57 -0.41
CA ASP A 119 13.11 1.58 -1.60
C ASP A 119 13.65 0.18 -1.95
N LYS A 120 13.62 -0.76 -1.00
CA LYS A 120 14.05 -2.15 -1.18
C LYS A 120 12.89 -3.09 -1.56
N ALA A 121 11.66 -2.57 -1.64
CA ALA A 121 10.50 -3.35 -2.05
C ALA A 121 10.53 -3.70 -3.55
N GLY A 122 11.43 -3.09 -4.34
CA GLY A 122 11.60 -3.43 -5.76
C GLY A 122 10.37 -3.09 -6.61
N THR A 123 9.66 -2.03 -6.24
CA THR A 123 8.42 -1.59 -6.89
C THR A 123 8.63 -1.33 -8.37
N THR A 124 7.89 -2.08 -9.20
CA THR A 124 7.94 -1.97 -10.66
C THR A 124 6.53 -1.77 -11.19
N PHE A 125 6.27 -0.63 -11.83
CA PHE A 125 4.98 -0.33 -12.44
C PHE A 125 4.79 -1.09 -13.76
N VAL A 126 3.61 -1.67 -13.95
CA VAL A 126 3.27 -2.52 -15.10
C VAL A 126 2.11 -1.99 -15.94
N GLN A 127 1.46 -0.88 -15.54
CA GLN A 127 0.45 -0.16 -16.32
C GLN A 127 0.42 1.34 -15.96
#